data_AF-A0ABD0N5E6-F1
#
_entry.id   AF-A0ABD0N5E6-F1
#
_cell.length_a   1.000
_cell.length_b   1.000
_cell.length_c   1.000
_cell.angle_alpha   90.00
_cell.angle_beta   90.00
_cell.angle_gamma   90.00
#
_symmetry.space_group_name_H-M   'P 1'
#
loop_
_entity.id
_entity.type
_entity.pdbx_description
1 polymer ?
#
loop_
_entity_poly.entity_id
_entity_poly.type
_entity_poly.pdbx_seq_one_letter_code
_entity_poly.pdbx_strand_id
1 'polypeptide(L)'
;EAFDVLGFTQEEKNSIYKLTGAIMHYGNMRFKQKQREEQAEADGTEDADKVAYLMGLNSADLIKGLCHPRVKVGNEWVTKGQNVQQVYYSIGALAKSVYEKMFLWMVVRINQSLDTKQPRQYFIGVLDIAGFEIFD
;
A
#
# COMPACT_ATOMS: atom_id res chain seq x y z
N GLU A 1 -1.94 -14.52 18.28
CA GLU A 1 -1.26 -15.78 18.61
C GLU A 1 0.05 -15.96 17.87
N ALA A 2 0.08 -16.25 16.56
CA ALA A 2 1.35 -16.45 15.83
C ALA A 2 2.30 -15.24 15.88
N PHE A 3 1.77 -14.03 15.72
CA PHE A 3 2.56 -12.79 15.89
C PHE A 3 3.18 -12.68 17.29
N ASP A 4 2.45 -13.09 18.32
CA ASP A 4 2.93 -13.04 19.71
C ASP A 4 4.07 -14.03 19.93
N VAL A 5 3.93 -15.25 19.40
CA VAL A 5 4.98 -16.29 19.43
C VAL A 5 6.25 -15.83 18.71
N LEU A 6 6.09 -15.13 17.58
CA LEU A 6 7.21 -14.57 16.82
C LEU A 6 7.75 -13.26 17.41
N GLY A 7 7.24 -12.83 18.57
CA GLY A 7 7.76 -11.69 19.31
C GLY A 7 7.44 -10.32 18.69
N PHE A 8 6.38 -10.21 17.89
CA PHE A 8 5.92 -8.91 17.40
C PHE A 8 5.32 -8.08 18.54
N THR A 9 5.66 -6.80 18.59
CA THR A 9 5.05 -5.88 19.56
C THR A 9 3.60 -5.61 19.23
N GLN A 10 2.83 -5.10 20.20
CA GLN A 10 1.45 -4.70 19.95
C GLN A 10 1.35 -3.59 18.89
N GLU A 11 2.34 -2.68 18.87
CA GLU A 11 2.41 -1.61 17.88
C GLU A 11 2.68 -2.13 16.47
N GLU A 12 3.61 -3.09 16.32
CA GLU A 12 3.90 -3.73 15.03
C GLU A 12 2.65 -4.44 14.48
N LYS A 13 1.97 -5.24 15.32
CA LYS A 13 0.71 -5.92 14.95
C LYS A 13 -0.36 -4.92 14.51
N ASN A 14 -0.59 -3.88 15.32
CA ASN A 14 -1.56 -2.84 15.01
C ASN A 14 -1.21 -2.12 13.70
N SER A 15 0.07 -1.88 13.43
CA SER A 15 0.52 -1.24 12.20
C SER A 15 0.24 -2.11 10.97
N ILE A 16 0.52 -3.42 11.03
CA ILE A 16 0.17 -4.37 9.96
C ILE A 16 -1.35 -4.36 9.71
N TYR A 17 -2.17 -4.38 10.76
CA TYR A 17 -3.62 -4.34 10.62
C TYR A 17 -4.12 -3.02 10.01
N LYS A 18 -3.53 -1.89 10.41
CA LYS A 18 -3.85 -0.58 9.82
C LYS A 18 -3.51 -0.54 8.33
N LEU A 19 -2.32 -0.99 7.95
CA LEU A 19 -1.90 -1.04 6.54
C LEU A 19 -2.81 -1.96 5.71
N THR A 20 -3.15 -3.14 6.25
CA THR A 20 -4.07 -4.09 5.60
C THR A 20 -5.47 -3.49 5.44
N GLY A 21 -6.00 -2.84 6.47
CA GLY A 21 -7.28 -2.14 6.40
C GLY A 21 -7.26 -0.97 5.39
N ALA A 22 -6.16 -0.21 5.34
CA ALA A 22 -6.00 0.87 4.38
C ALA A 22 -6.02 0.35 2.93
N ILE A 23 -5.39 -0.81 2.65
CA ILE A 23 -5.46 -1.48 1.35
C ILE A 23 -6.90 -1.80 0.94
N MET A 24 -7.72 -2.29 1.87
CA MET A 24 -9.13 -2.57 1.59
C MET A 24 -9.91 -1.28 1.30
N HIS A 25 -9.68 -0.21 2.08
CA HIS A 25 -10.35 1.06 1.86
C HIS A 25 -9.90 1.78 0.58
N TYR A 26 -8.65 1.62 0.15
CA TYR A 26 -8.20 2.11 -1.17
C TYR A 26 -9.11 1.59 -2.29
N GLY A 27 -9.48 0.31 -2.25
CA GLY A 27 -10.36 -0.30 -3.25
C GLY A 27 -11.80 0.25 -3.27
N ASN A 28 -12.24 0.92 -2.20
CA ASN A 28 -13.58 1.47 -2.08
C ASN A 28 -13.66 2.96 -2.42
N MET A 29 -12.52 3.64 -2.56
CA MET A 29 -12.51 5.06 -2.92
C MET A 29 -13.17 5.28 -4.29
N ARG A 30 -14.04 6.28 -4.39
CA ARG A 30 -14.79 6.58 -5.61
C ARG A 30 -14.38 7.92 -6.18
N PHE A 31 -14.26 7.97 -7.50
CA PHE A 31 -13.93 9.16 -8.26
C PHE A 31 -14.87 9.31 -9.44
N LYS A 32 -15.16 10.56 -9.79
CA LYS A 32 -15.98 10.94 -10.94
C LYS A 32 -15.27 11.98 -11.79
N GLN A 33 -15.68 12.07 -13.04
CA GLN A 33 -15.20 13.11 -13.93
C GLN A 33 -15.94 14.42 -13.63
N LYS A 34 -15.20 15.53 -13.61
CA LYS A 34 -15.79 16.87 -13.54
C LYS A 34 -16.64 17.17 -14.79
N GLN A 35 -17.77 17.84 -14.63
CA GLN A 35 -18.75 18.06 -15.71
C GLN A 35 -18.21 18.78 -16.96
N ARG A 36 -17.12 19.55 -16.85
CA ARG A 36 -16.57 20.38 -17.94
C ARG A 36 -15.07 20.15 -18.18
N GLU A 37 -14.48 19.17 -17.50
CA GLU A 37 -13.04 18.88 -17.57
C GLU A 37 -12.85 17.37 -17.68
N GLU A 38 -11.74 16.91 -18.25
CA GLU A 38 -11.38 15.49 -18.23
C GLU A 38 -10.79 15.03 -16.89
N GLN A 39 -10.68 15.95 -15.93
CA GLN A 39 -10.05 15.69 -14.64
C GLN A 39 -11.01 14.96 -13.68
N ALA A 40 -10.42 14.09 -12.87
CA ALA A 40 -11.10 13.43 -11.78
C ALA A 40 -11.29 14.34 -10.57
N GLU A 41 -12.36 14.09 -9.82
CA GLU A 41 -12.58 14.57 -8.47
C GLU A 41 -13.14 13.43 -7.60
N ALA A 42 -12.97 13.53 -6.29
CA ALA A 42 -13.51 12.55 -5.35
C ALA A 42 -15.05 12.54 -5.40
N ASP A 43 -15.63 11.35 -5.40
CA ASP A 43 -17.08 11.13 -5.30
C ASP A 43 -17.43 10.63 -3.91
N GLY A 44 -17.28 11.52 -2.93
CA GLY A 44 -17.29 11.20 -1.50
C GLY A 44 -15.88 10.97 -0.96
N THR A 45 -15.68 11.24 0.33
CA THR A 45 -14.36 11.18 0.98
C THR A 45 -14.26 10.12 2.08
N GLU A 46 -15.36 9.43 2.42
CA GLU A 46 -15.41 8.54 3.58
C GLU A 46 -14.30 7.49 3.60
N ASP A 47 -14.07 6.79 2.49
CA ASP A 47 -12.99 5.81 2.38
C ASP A 47 -11.60 6.47 2.29
N ALA A 48 -11.50 7.65 1.66
CA ALA A 48 -10.26 8.43 1.65
C ALA A 48 -9.85 8.84 3.08
N ASP A 49 -10.81 9.25 3.89
CA ASP A 49 -10.62 9.65 5.29
C ASP A 49 -10.18 8.46 6.15
N LYS A 50 -10.77 7.28 5.92
CA LYS A 50 -10.35 6.03 6.59
C LYS A 50 -8.94 5.63 6.18
N VAL A 51 -8.60 5.66 4.89
CA VAL A 51 -7.24 5.39 4.41
C VAL A 51 -6.26 6.37 5.07
N ALA A 52 -6.56 7.66 5.02
CA ALA A 52 -5.71 8.70 5.58
C ALA A 52 -5.49 8.50 7.09
N TYR A 53 -6.55 8.21 7.85
CA TYR A 53 -6.45 7.93 9.28
C TYR A 53 -5.57 6.71 9.57
N LEU A 54 -5.77 5.60 8.86
CA LEU A 54 -5.01 4.37 9.08
C LEU A 54 -3.53 4.52 8.70
N MET A 55 -3.25 5.34 7.67
CA MET A 55 -1.90 5.60 7.17
C MET A 55 -1.20 6.79 7.85
N GLY A 56 -1.89 7.53 8.72
CA GLY A 56 -1.37 8.74 9.36
C GLY A 56 -1.13 9.90 8.38
N LEU A 57 -1.98 10.04 7.36
CA LEU A 57 -1.91 11.07 6.32
C LEU A 57 -3.02 12.11 6.49
N ASN A 58 -2.88 13.23 5.79
CA ASN A 58 -3.98 14.16 5.58
C ASN A 58 -4.83 13.71 4.39
N SER A 59 -6.16 13.60 4.58
CA SER A 59 -7.09 13.13 3.54
C SER A 59 -7.15 14.05 2.31
N ALA A 60 -7.16 15.37 2.53
CA ALA A 60 -7.19 16.34 1.44
C ALA A 60 -5.90 16.28 0.60
N ASP A 61 -4.74 16.11 1.24
CA ASP A 61 -3.47 15.93 0.53
C ASP A 61 -3.40 14.59 -0.21
N LEU A 62 -3.98 13.52 0.35
CA LEU A 62 -4.09 12.23 -0.34
C LEU A 62 -4.92 12.36 -1.62
N ILE A 63 -6.12 12.93 -1.53
CA ILE A 63 -7.01 13.14 -2.69
C ILE A 63 -6.34 14.04 -3.72
N LYS A 64 -5.73 15.14 -3.27
CA LYS A 64 -4.97 16.05 -4.14
C LYS A 64 -3.79 15.36 -4.81
N GLY A 65 -3.06 14.52 -4.09
CA GLY A 65 -1.94 13.75 -4.64
C GLY A 65 -2.38 12.73 -5.70
N LEU A 66 -3.59 12.17 -5.56
CA LEU A 66 -4.18 11.25 -6.52
C LEU A 66 -4.69 11.96 -7.77
N CYS A 67 -5.49 13.03 -7.62
CA CYS A 67 -6.10 13.74 -8.74
C CYS A 67 -5.16 14.73 -9.44
N HIS A 68 -4.21 15.30 -8.69
CA HIS A 68 -3.31 16.36 -9.13
C HIS A 68 -1.86 16.13 -8.65
N PRO A 69 -1.23 14.99 -8.97
CA PRO A 69 0.15 14.71 -8.60
C PRO A 69 1.11 15.77 -9.16
N ARG A 70 2.18 16.04 -8.39
CA ARG A 70 3.31 16.82 -8.87
C ARG A 70 4.28 15.90 -9.60
N VAL A 71 4.61 16.24 -10.85
CA VAL A 71 5.53 15.49 -11.69
C VAL A 71 6.72 16.37 -12.01
N LYS A 72 7.93 15.78 -11.95
CA LYS A 72 9.16 16.48 -12.31
C LYS A 72 9.33 16.46 -13.83
N VAL A 73 9.45 17.63 -14.44
CA VAL A 73 9.69 17.82 -15.87
C VAL A 73 10.96 18.64 -16.03
N GLY A 74 12.04 17.99 -16.47
CA GLY A 74 13.38 18.59 -16.42
C GLY A 74 13.78 18.93 -14.99
N ASN A 75 13.99 20.22 -14.71
CA ASN A 75 14.34 20.73 -13.39
C ASN A 75 13.14 21.30 -12.60
N GLU A 76 11.95 21.36 -13.19
CA GLU A 76 10.76 21.95 -12.57
C GLU A 76 9.75 20.91 -12.11
N TRP A 77 8.90 21.29 -11.15
CA TRP A 77 7.80 20.46 -10.66
C TRP A 77 6.46 21.06 -11.08
N VAL A 78 5.74 20.34 -11.94
CA VAL A 78 4.44 20.77 -12.46
C VAL A 78 3.32 19.91 -11.89
N THR A 79 2.17 20.52 -11.64
CA THR A 79 0.96 19.80 -11.22
C THR A 79 0.26 19.26 -12.47
N LYS A 80 0.03 17.94 -12.51
CA LYS A 80 -0.64 17.29 -13.62
C LYS A 80 -1.99 16.74 -13.17
N GLY A 81 -3.09 17.22 -13.76
CA GLY A 81 -4.42 16.65 -13.56
C GLY A 81 -4.51 15.24 -14.14
N GLN A 82 -5.19 14.34 -13.44
CA GLN A 82 -5.44 12.96 -13.85
C GLN A 82 -6.92 12.78 -14.20
N ASN A 83 -7.21 11.92 -15.17
CA ASN A 83 -8.57 11.44 -15.40
C ASN A 83 -8.93 10.30 -14.42
N VAL A 84 -10.20 9.91 -14.38
CA VAL A 84 -10.71 8.92 -13.42
C VAL A 84 -9.99 7.57 -13.52
N GLN A 85 -9.73 7.10 -14.74
CA GLN A 85 -9.04 5.82 -14.97
C GLN A 85 -7.60 5.84 -14.46
N GLN A 86 -6.87 6.95 -14.67
CA GLN A 86 -5.52 7.14 -14.16
C GLN A 86 -5.47 7.18 -12.64
N VAL A 87 -6.47 7.78 -12.00
CA VAL A 87 -6.60 7.77 -10.53
C VAL A 87 -6.79 6.34 -10.02
N TYR A 88 -7.72 5.57 -10.60
CA TYR A 88 -7.93 4.17 -10.20
C TYR A 88 -6.69 3.30 -10.41
N TYR A 89 -5.97 3.50 -11.52
CA TYR A 89 -4.70 2.81 -11.75
C TYR A 89 -3.67 3.14 -10.66
N SER A 90 -3.56 4.42 -10.30
CA SER A 90 -2.66 4.88 -9.23
C SER A 90 -3.02 4.29 -7.88
N ILE A 91 -4.31 4.20 -7.54
CA ILE A 91 -4.81 3.58 -6.30
C ILE A 91 -4.45 2.09 -6.26
N GLY A 92 -4.71 1.36 -7.34
CA GLY A 92 -4.34 -0.05 -7.42
C GLY A 92 -2.82 -0.27 -7.32
N ALA A 93 -2.02 0.61 -7.91
CA ALA A 93 -0.57 0.58 -7.78
C ALA A 93 -0.10 0.87 -6.36
N LEU A 94 -0.70 1.86 -5.68
CA LEU A 94 -0.41 2.19 -4.29
C LEU A 94 -0.76 1.03 -3.35
N ALA A 95 -1.95 0.44 -3.51
CA ALA A 95 -2.38 -0.71 -2.72
C ALA A 95 -1.40 -1.88 -2.84
N LYS A 96 -1.00 -2.23 -4.08
CA LYS A 96 0.00 -3.27 -4.33
C LYS A 96 1.35 -2.94 -3.69
N SER A 97 1.82 -1.70 -3.82
CA SER A 97 3.11 -1.28 -3.27
C SER A 97 3.12 -1.29 -1.73
N VAL A 98 2.02 -0.87 -1.09
CA VAL A 98 1.88 -0.94 0.37
C VAL A 98 1.92 -2.40 0.84
N TYR A 99 1.16 -3.28 0.17
CA TYR A 99 1.16 -4.71 0.51
C TYR A 99 2.55 -5.34 0.35
N GLU A 100 3.19 -5.13 -0.80
CA GLU A 100 4.52 -5.66 -1.10
C GLU A 100 5.54 -5.24 -0.04
N LYS A 101 5.61 -3.94 0.29
CA LYS A 101 6.56 -3.42 1.28
C LYS A 101 6.26 -3.93 2.68
N MET A 102 4.99 -4.00 3.06
CA MET A 102 4.56 -4.57 4.35
C MET A 102 4.97 -6.05 4.46
N PHE A 103 4.72 -6.83 3.42
CA PHE A 103 5.03 -8.26 3.39
C PHE A 103 6.54 -8.51 3.44
N LEU A 104 7.33 -7.79 2.63
CA LEU A 104 8.79 -7.88 2.66
C LEU A 104 9.35 -7.50 4.04
N TRP A 105 8.81 -6.44 4.66
CA TRP A 105 9.19 -6.06 6.01
C TRP A 105 8.86 -7.16 7.03
N MET A 106 7.67 -7.79 6.93
CA MET A 106 7.31 -8.91 7.80
C MET A 106 8.27 -10.09 7.65
N VAL A 107 8.69 -10.43 6.42
CA VAL A 107 9.68 -11.51 6.19
C VAL A 107 11.00 -11.19 6.89
N VAL A 108 11.51 -9.96 6.77
CA VAL A 108 12.72 -9.53 7.47
C VAL A 108 12.53 -9.64 8.98
N ARG A 109 11.39 -9.18 9.50
CA ARG A 109 11.09 -9.18 10.93
C ARG A 109 10.97 -10.59 11.51
N ILE A 110 10.40 -11.53 10.76
CA ILE A 110 10.31 -12.95 11.12
C ILE A 110 11.71 -13.59 11.11
N ASN A 111 12.51 -13.33 10.08
CA ASN A 111 13.88 -13.84 9.98
C ASN A 111 14.75 -13.38 11.16
N GLN A 112 14.56 -12.15 11.66
CA GLN A 112 15.22 -11.66 12.87
C GLN A 112 14.82 -12.46 14.12
N SER A 113 13.54 -12.82 14.27
CA SER A 113 13.08 -13.64 15.40
C SER A 113 13.57 -15.09 15.34
N LEU A 114 13.87 -15.60 14.14
CA LEU A 114 14.42 -16.94 13.93
C LEU A 114 15.96 -16.97 13.97
N ASP A 115 16.62 -15.81 14.04
CA ASP A 115 18.07 -15.75 13.98
C ASP A 115 18.71 -16.29 15.26
N THR A 116 19.80 -17.04 15.09
CA THR A 116 20.53 -17.69 16.17
C THR A 116 21.98 -17.24 16.08
N LYS A 117 22.56 -16.77 17.18
CA LYS A 117 23.98 -16.33 17.21
C LYS A 117 25.01 -17.45 17.02
N GLN A 118 24.56 -18.69 16.79
CA GLN A 118 25.43 -19.83 16.57
C GLN A 118 26.01 -19.81 15.14
N PRO A 119 27.27 -20.25 14.96
CA PRO A 119 27.86 -20.33 13.63
C PRO A 119 27.09 -21.35 12.78
N ARG A 120 26.69 -20.93 11.57
CA ARG A 120 26.01 -21.79 10.58
C ARG A 120 27.02 -22.26 9.54
N GLN A 121 27.21 -23.58 9.43
CA GLN A 121 28.15 -24.18 8.49
C GLN A 121 27.46 -24.81 7.27
N TYR A 122 26.24 -25.32 7.45
CA TYR A 122 25.43 -25.97 6.42
C TYR A 122 23.95 -25.60 6.59
N PHE A 123 23.16 -25.67 5.53
CA PHE A 123 21.70 -25.50 5.59
C PHE A 123 21.00 -26.42 4.57
N ILE A 124 19.73 -26.72 4.83
CA ILE A 124 18.83 -27.39 3.88
C ILE A 124 17.78 -26.36 3.45
N GLY A 125 17.74 -26.03 2.17
CA GLY A 125 16.73 -25.13 1.60
C GLY A 125 15.51 -25.92 1.13
N VAL A 126 14.32 -25.52 1.56
CA VAL A 126 13.05 -26.06 1.07
C VAL A 126 12.41 -25.01 0.16
N LEU A 127 12.16 -25.37 -1.09
CA LEU A 127 11.50 -24.50 -2.06
C LEU A 127 10.00 -24.81 -2.08
N ASP A 128 9.20 -23.79 -1.81
CA ASP A 128 7.74 -23.82 -1.94
C ASP A 128 7.30 -22.59 -2.74
N ILE A 129 6.73 -22.84 -3.91
CA ILE A 129 6.21 -21.81 -4.82
C ILE A 129 4.90 -22.32 -5.40
N ALA A 130 3.87 -21.46 -5.37
CA ALA A 130 2.56 -21.80 -5.91
C ALA A 130 2.64 -22.11 -7.41
N GLY A 131 1.74 -22.98 -7.89
CA GLY A 131 1.63 -23.34 -9.31
C GLY A 131 1.18 -22.17 -10.19
N PHE A 132 1.26 -22.37 -11.50
CA PHE A 132 0.84 -21.38 -12.49
C PHE A 132 -0.69 -21.26 -12.55
N GLU A 133 -1.20 -20.03 -12.64
CA GLU A 133 -2.63 -19.73 -12.80
C GLU A 133 -2.89 -19.24 -14.23
N ILE A 134 -3.83 -19.89 -14.94
CA ILE A 134 -4.31 -19.46 -16.26
C ILE A 134 -5.67 -18.79 -16.06
N PHE A 135 -5.78 -17.53 -16.48
CA PHE A 135 -7.02 -16.77 -16.48
C PHE A 135 -7.47 -16.52 -17.94
N ASP A 136 -8.78 -16.34 -18.14
CA ASP A 136 -9.40 -16.02 -19.43
C ASP A 136 -9.06 -14.61 -19.96
#